data_AF-A0A812LZC2-F1
#
_entry.id   AF-A0A812LZC2-F1
#
_cell.length_a   1.000
_cell.length_b   1.000
_cell.length_c   1.000
_cell.angle_alpha   90.00
_cell.angle_beta   90.00
_cell.angle_gamma   90.00
#
_symmetry.space_group_name_H-M   'P 1'
#
loop_
_entity.id
_entity.type
_entity.pdbx_description
1 polymer ?
#
loop_
_entity_poly.entity_id
_entity_poly.type
_entity_poly.pdbx_seq_one_letter_code
_entity_poly.pdbx_strand_id
1 'polypeptide(L)'
;MAGPIMEWASEIFGNVKRKGEAAGQFLDAESEIEILRDVVKECLIRHILKVINTTNSTSHASGSHDAGLLATPQGYTAGDLESLSPDCVNGLMTKGYGIQDHFIEDRIIEDVYKELEMIDFEGKLTQVQQQKMIGYRTDKICWVNFEGLDREKQPGLLELFKKMISIPFELNKKCSLYLQASASFHLGCYPKDAYYKKHVDGGYESNLNNGRKVTALFYANKDWSQSDG
;
A
#
# COMPACT_ATOMS: atom_id res chain seq x y z
N MET A 1 -23.28 -20.16 1.69
CA MET A 1 -22.43 -19.08 1.13
C MET A 1 -23.03 -18.35 -0.07
N ALA A 2 -23.90 -18.96 -0.90
CA ALA A 2 -24.42 -18.30 -2.11
C ALA A 2 -25.54 -17.25 -1.90
N GLY A 3 -26.29 -17.31 -0.80
CA GLY A 3 -27.45 -16.43 -0.54
C GLY A 3 -27.14 -14.92 -0.63
N PRO A 4 -26.12 -14.40 0.10
CA PRO A 4 -25.82 -12.97 0.10
C PRO A 4 -25.31 -12.42 -1.24
N ILE A 5 -24.64 -13.26 -2.03
CA ILE A 5 -24.06 -12.84 -3.32
C ILE A 5 -25.16 -12.73 -4.38
N MET A 6 -26.08 -13.70 -4.42
CA MET A 6 -27.17 -13.70 -5.39
C MET A 6 -28.21 -12.62 -5.10
N GLU A 7 -28.50 -12.35 -3.82
CA GLU A 7 -29.34 -11.22 -3.41
C GLU A 7 -28.73 -9.89 -3.84
N TRP A 8 -27.42 -9.71 -3.63
CA TRP A 8 -26.72 -8.51 -4.05
C TRP A 8 -26.64 -8.36 -5.57
N ALA A 9 -26.39 -9.45 -6.30
CA ALA A 9 -26.39 -9.48 -7.75
C ALA A 9 -27.78 -9.13 -8.32
N SER A 10 -28.85 -9.63 -7.69
CA SER A 10 -30.23 -9.29 -8.06
C SER A 10 -30.50 -7.79 -7.90
N GLU A 11 -30.08 -7.19 -6.78
CA GLU A 11 -30.22 -5.75 -6.54
C GLU A 11 -29.44 -4.92 -7.57
N ILE A 12 -28.18 -5.25 -7.82
CA ILE A 12 -27.35 -4.55 -8.81
C ILE A 12 -27.94 -4.69 -10.21
N PHE A 13 -28.36 -5.89 -10.59
CA PHE A 13 -28.96 -6.13 -11.90
C PHE A 13 -30.25 -5.31 -12.08
N GLY A 14 -31.12 -5.29 -11.07
CA GLY A 14 -32.32 -4.43 -11.06
C GLY A 14 -31.99 -2.94 -11.16
N ASN A 15 -30.89 -2.49 -10.56
CA ASN A 15 -30.41 -1.11 -10.71
C ASN A 15 -29.92 -0.81 -12.13
N VAL A 16 -29.20 -1.75 -12.75
CA VAL A 16 -28.73 -1.62 -14.15
C VAL A 16 -29.93 -1.50 -15.10
N LYS A 17 -30.93 -2.38 -14.97
CA LYS A 17 -32.15 -2.32 -15.79
C LYS A 17 -32.87 -0.98 -15.67
N ARG A 18 -33.15 -0.53 -14.44
CA ARG A 18 -33.83 0.75 -14.19
C ARG A 18 -33.09 1.95 -14.80
N LYS A 19 -31.76 1.96 -14.73
CA LYS A 19 -30.94 3.03 -15.34
C LYS A 19 -30.95 2.97 -16.87
N GLY A 20 -30.90 1.77 -17.45
CA GLY A 20 -31.03 1.57 -18.89
C GLY A 20 -32.38 2.08 -19.40
N GLU A 21 -33.47 1.66 -18.75
CA GLU A 21 -34.84 2.07 -19.10
C GLU A 21 -35.01 3.59 -19.03
N ALA A 22 -34.47 4.23 -17.98
CA ALA A 22 -34.48 5.70 -17.85
C ALA A 22 -33.69 6.41 -18.95
N ALA A 23 -32.72 5.74 -19.57
CA ALA A 23 -31.95 6.22 -20.72
C ALA A 23 -32.55 5.78 -22.08
N GLY A 24 -33.73 5.14 -22.09
CA GLY A 24 -34.37 4.62 -23.30
C GLY A 24 -33.72 3.36 -23.87
N GLN A 25 -32.87 2.69 -23.09
CA GLN A 25 -32.19 1.45 -23.45
C GLN A 25 -32.93 0.25 -22.83
N PHE A 26 -33.46 -0.62 -23.68
CA PHE A 26 -34.15 -1.84 -23.25
C PHE A 26 -33.30 -3.05 -23.61
N LEU A 27 -33.18 -3.99 -22.67
CA LEU A 27 -32.42 -5.22 -22.88
C LEU A 27 -33.32 -6.26 -23.53
N ASP A 28 -32.83 -6.87 -24.61
CA ASP A 28 -33.35 -8.13 -25.10
C ASP A 28 -32.94 -9.29 -24.16
N ALA A 29 -33.50 -10.47 -24.40
CA ALA A 29 -33.27 -11.65 -23.55
C ALA A 29 -31.81 -12.14 -23.56
N GLU A 30 -31.08 -11.97 -24.66
CA GLU A 30 -29.68 -12.39 -24.77
C GLU A 30 -28.78 -11.42 -24.00
N SER A 31 -28.96 -10.12 -24.23
CA SER A 31 -28.27 -9.04 -23.50
C SER A 31 -28.54 -9.10 -21.99
N GLU A 32 -29.76 -9.45 -21.58
CA GLU A 32 -30.13 -9.64 -20.18
C GLU A 32 -29.34 -10.79 -19.52
N ILE A 33 -29.21 -11.93 -20.19
CA ILE A 33 -28.42 -13.07 -19.68
C ILE A 33 -26.93 -12.72 -19.59
N GLU A 34 -26.38 -12.01 -20.57
CA GLU A 34 -24.98 -11.61 -20.58
C GLU A 34 -24.66 -10.64 -19.44
N ILE A 35 -25.45 -9.58 -19.28
CA ILE A 35 -25.26 -8.61 -18.19
C ILE A 35 -25.45 -9.28 -16.84
N LEU A 36 -26.43 -10.17 -16.68
CA LEU A 36 -26.63 -10.89 -15.43
C LEU A 36 -25.39 -11.74 -15.08
N ARG A 37 -24.80 -12.42 -16.07
CA ARG A 37 -23.57 -13.20 -15.87
C ARG A 37 -22.42 -12.32 -15.39
N ASP A 38 -22.25 -11.15 -15.97
CA ASP A 38 -21.17 -10.23 -15.59
C ASP A 38 -21.43 -9.58 -14.23
N VAL A 39 -22.67 -9.23 -13.92
CA VAL A 39 -23.06 -8.76 -12.57
C VAL A 39 -22.75 -9.82 -11.52
N VAL A 40 -23.10 -11.08 -11.75
CA VAL A 40 -22.82 -12.17 -10.80
C VAL A 40 -21.32 -12.38 -10.63
N LYS A 41 -20.55 -12.43 -11.72
CA LYS A 41 -19.07 -12.53 -11.67
C LYS A 41 -18.46 -11.40 -10.85
N GLU A 42 -18.87 -10.18 -11.12
CA GLU A 42 -18.38 -8.99 -10.43
C GLU A 42 -18.76 -8.99 -8.93
N CYS A 43 -20.00 -9.37 -8.60
CA CYS A 43 -20.43 -9.52 -7.20
C CYS A 43 -19.60 -10.58 -6.46
N LEU A 44 -19.31 -11.70 -7.10
CA LEU A 44 -18.47 -12.76 -6.54
C LEU A 44 -17.04 -12.24 -6.29
N ILE A 45 -16.40 -11.63 -7.28
CA ILE A 45 -15.05 -11.05 -7.16
C ILE A 45 -15.01 -10.06 -6.00
N ARG A 46 -15.98 -9.15 -5.92
CA ARG A 46 -16.06 -8.16 -4.84
C ARG A 46 -16.26 -8.80 -3.47
N HIS A 47 -17.09 -9.83 -3.38
CA HIS A 47 -17.30 -10.54 -2.11
C HIS A 47 -16.00 -11.20 -1.65
N ILE A 48 -15.30 -11.90 -2.56
CA ILE A 48 -14.00 -12.52 -2.28
C ILE A 48 -13.00 -11.47 -1.80
N LEU A 49 -12.84 -10.36 -2.54
CA LEU A 49 -11.93 -9.26 -2.16
C LEU A 49 -12.30 -8.65 -0.81
N LYS A 50 -13.60 -8.46 -0.53
CA LYS A 50 -14.08 -7.95 0.77
C LYS A 50 -13.69 -8.89 1.89
N VAL A 51 -13.93 -10.19 1.73
CA VAL A 51 -13.57 -11.20 2.74
C VAL A 51 -12.06 -11.22 2.95
N ILE A 52 -11.26 -11.30 1.88
CA ILE A 52 -9.79 -11.29 1.96
C ILE A 52 -9.29 -10.04 2.67
N ASN A 53 -9.74 -8.85 2.27
CA ASN A 53 -9.29 -7.59 2.87
C ASN A 53 -9.69 -7.48 4.34
N THR A 54 -10.89 -7.95 4.71
CA THR A 54 -11.35 -7.97 6.10
C THR A 54 -10.50 -8.92 6.93
N THR A 55 -10.30 -10.15 6.44
CA THR A 55 -9.46 -11.15 7.11
C THR A 55 -8.02 -10.67 7.26
N ASN A 56 -7.44 -10.07 6.22
CA ASN A 56 -6.08 -9.52 6.27
C ASN A 56 -6.01 -8.37 7.28
N SER A 57 -6.97 -7.44 7.26
CA SER A 57 -6.98 -6.30 8.20
C SER A 57 -7.07 -6.77 9.65
N THR A 58 -7.96 -7.73 9.94
CA THR A 58 -8.11 -8.33 11.27
C THR A 58 -6.86 -9.12 11.68
N SER A 59 -6.27 -9.87 10.76
CA SER A 59 -5.02 -10.62 11.00
C SER A 59 -3.86 -9.68 11.31
N HIS A 60 -3.69 -8.61 10.52
CA HIS A 60 -2.65 -7.60 10.76
C HIS A 60 -2.87 -6.87 12.09
N ALA A 61 -4.10 -6.45 12.40
CA ALA A 61 -4.41 -5.84 13.69
C ALA A 61 -4.11 -6.79 14.85
N SER A 62 -4.46 -8.07 14.73
CA SER A 62 -4.19 -9.07 15.76
C SER A 62 -2.69 -9.35 15.91
N GLY A 63 -1.98 -9.52 14.79
CA GLY A 63 -0.53 -9.72 14.75
C GLY A 63 0.26 -8.53 15.27
N SER A 64 -0.29 -7.30 15.17
CA SER A 64 0.34 -6.10 15.71
C SER A 64 0.49 -6.10 17.24
N HIS A 65 -0.21 -7.01 17.94
CA HIS A 65 -0.08 -7.25 19.37
C HIS A 65 0.86 -8.42 19.73
N ASP A 66 1.44 -9.09 18.74
CA ASP A 66 2.40 -10.17 18.98
C ASP A 66 3.74 -9.59 19.47
N ALA A 67 4.06 -9.86 20.73
CA ALA A 67 5.32 -9.43 21.34
C ALA A 67 6.54 -10.11 20.69
N GLY A 68 6.39 -11.29 20.08
CA GLY A 68 7.45 -12.00 19.39
C GLY A 68 7.91 -11.33 18.10
N LEU A 69 7.07 -10.47 17.51
CA LEU A 69 7.37 -9.71 16.29
C LEU A 69 7.92 -8.30 16.59
N LEU A 70 8.14 -7.98 17.87
CA LEU A 70 8.65 -6.68 18.27
C LEU A 70 10.06 -6.46 17.70
N ALA A 71 10.27 -5.29 17.08
CA ALA A 71 11.58 -4.88 16.57
C ALA A 71 12.49 -4.50 17.74
N THR A 72 13.04 -5.49 18.44
CA THR A 72 13.86 -5.29 19.64
C THR A 72 15.25 -4.78 19.26
N PRO A 73 15.69 -3.62 19.78
CA PRO A 73 16.99 -3.05 19.42
C PRO A 73 18.17 -3.99 19.69
N GLN A 74 18.09 -4.79 20.76
CA GLN A 74 19.13 -5.76 21.14
C GLN A 74 19.25 -6.93 20.16
N GLY A 75 18.17 -7.25 19.42
CA GLY A 75 18.16 -8.31 18.42
C GLY A 75 18.65 -7.86 17.05
N TYR A 76 18.84 -6.56 16.82
CA TYR A 76 19.29 -6.04 15.53
C TYR A 76 20.81 -6.11 15.38
N THR A 77 21.28 -6.77 14.34
CA THR A 77 22.72 -7.03 14.10
C THR A 77 23.22 -6.52 12.75
N ALA A 78 22.36 -5.93 11.93
CA ALA A 78 22.66 -5.59 10.53
C ALA A 78 23.29 -4.19 10.33
N GLY A 79 23.54 -3.43 11.40
CA GLY A 79 24.11 -2.09 11.33
C GLY A 79 23.95 -1.32 12.64
N ASP A 80 24.31 -0.03 12.61
CA ASP A 80 24.05 0.90 13.69
C ASP A 80 22.61 1.46 13.59
N LEU A 81 21.95 1.58 14.75
CA LEU A 81 20.61 2.16 14.86
C LEU A 81 20.69 3.68 14.99
N GLU A 82 21.35 4.33 14.03
CA GLU A 82 21.63 5.77 13.99
C GLU A 82 21.36 6.40 12.60
N SER A 83 20.47 5.81 11.81
CA SER A 83 20.10 6.31 10.48
C SER A 83 19.17 7.54 10.52
N LEU A 84 18.51 7.80 11.65
CA LEU A 84 17.61 8.93 11.85
C LEU A 84 18.27 9.99 12.74
N SER A 85 18.34 11.22 12.22
CA SER A 85 18.83 12.39 12.93
C SER A 85 17.96 12.72 14.15
N PRO A 86 18.52 13.39 15.17
CA PRO A 86 17.74 13.87 16.32
C PRO A 86 16.56 14.76 15.92
N ASP A 87 16.72 15.60 14.89
CA ASP A 87 15.66 16.49 14.40
C ASP A 87 14.52 15.73 13.73
N CYS A 88 14.84 14.68 12.95
CA CYS A 88 13.84 13.79 12.36
C CYS A 88 13.00 13.12 13.45
N VAL A 89 13.67 12.54 14.46
CA VAL A 89 13.02 11.84 15.57
C VAL A 89 12.18 12.82 16.41
N ASN A 90 12.74 13.98 16.75
CA ASN A 90 12.02 15.01 17.50
C ASN A 90 10.79 15.52 16.74
N GLY A 91 10.91 15.73 15.42
CA GLY A 91 9.78 16.09 14.55
C GLY A 91 8.67 15.05 14.61
N LEU A 92 9.02 13.77 14.44
CA LEU A 92 8.03 12.68 14.50
C LEU A 92 7.28 12.68 15.84
N MET A 93 7.99 12.83 16.95
CA MET A 93 7.40 12.76 18.29
C MET A 93 6.59 14.00 18.69
N THR A 94 6.96 15.18 18.20
CA THR A 94 6.33 16.45 18.64
C THR A 94 5.34 17.03 17.63
N LYS A 95 5.54 16.77 16.34
CA LYS A 95 4.72 17.28 15.23
C LYS A 95 3.92 16.20 14.52
N GLY A 96 4.22 14.93 14.77
CA GLY A 96 3.60 13.79 14.09
C GLY A 96 4.27 13.43 12.75
N TYR A 97 5.35 14.10 12.36
CA TYR A 97 6.14 13.77 11.16
C TYR A 97 7.60 14.21 11.30
N GLY A 98 8.51 13.42 10.74
CA GLY A 98 9.95 13.71 10.69
C GLY A 98 10.46 13.61 9.25
N ILE A 99 11.47 14.41 8.92
CA ILE A 99 12.13 14.40 7.61
C ILE A 99 13.59 14.01 7.83
N GLN A 100 14.07 13.06 7.03
CA GLN A 100 15.48 12.65 7.04
C GLN A 100 16.03 12.78 5.62
N ASP A 101 16.79 13.83 5.39
CA ASP A 101 17.53 14.01 4.14
C ASP A 101 18.75 13.11 4.10
N HIS A 102 19.21 12.78 2.89
CA HIS A 102 20.37 11.90 2.68
C HIS A 102 20.28 10.58 3.46
N PHE A 103 19.07 9.99 3.53
CA PHE A 103 18.82 8.76 4.26
C PHE A 103 19.70 7.61 3.76
N ILE A 104 20.03 7.58 2.47
CA ILE A 104 20.99 6.66 1.87
C ILE A 104 21.92 7.44 0.93
N GLU A 105 23.06 6.86 0.58
CA GLU A 105 24.03 7.51 -0.30
C GLU A 105 23.45 7.75 -1.69
N ASP A 106 23.75 8.92 -2.29
CA ASP A 106 23.21 9.34 -3.59
C ASP A 106 23.44 8.30 -4.70
N ARG A 107 24.60 7.62 -4.68
CA ARG A 107 24.90 6.52 -5.60
C ARG A 107 23.83 5.43 -5.55
N ILE A 108 23.42 5.03 -4.36
CA ILE A 108 22.41 3.98 -4.17
C ILE A 108 21.03 4.46 -4.60
N ILE A 109 20.72 5.75 -4.41
CA ILE A 109 19.49 6.36 -4.93
C ILE A 109 19.44 6.22 -6.46
N GLU A 110 20.57 6.37 -7.16
CA GLU A 110 20.62 6.19 -8.61
C GLU A 110 20.28 4.76 -9.04
N ASP A 111 20.80 3.78 -8.31
CA ASP A 111 20.56 2.36 -8.59
C ASP A 111 19.10 2.01 -8.27
N VAL A 112 18.58 2.45 -7.13
CA VAL A 112 17.15 2.33 -6.77
C VAL A 112 16.25 2.91 -7.85
N TYR A 113 16.55 4.11 -8.35
CA TYR A 113 15.73 4.75 -9.37
C TYR A 113 15.68 3.92 -10.67
N LYS A 114 16.83 3.45 -11.17
CA LYS A 114 16.90 2.59 -12.36
C LYS A 114 16.17 1.26 -12.17
N GLU A 115 16.26 0.68 -10.97
CA GLU A 115 15.57 -0.55 -10.62
C GLU A 115 14.05 -0.36 -10.58
N LEU A 116 13.57 0.76 -10.05
CA LEU A 116 12.15 1.13 -10.07
C LEU A 116 11.64 1.34 -11.50
N GLU A 117 12.42 2.00 -12.37
CA GLU A 117 12.10 2.13 -13.79
C GLU A 117 12.00 0.76 -14.48
N MET A 118 12.93 -0.15 -14.18
CA MET A 118 12.90 -1.51 -14.73
C MET A 118 11.65 -2.28 -14.26
N ILE A 119 11.26 -2.14 -12.99
CA ILE A 119 10.03 -2.76 -12.45
C ILE A 119 8.78 -2.22 -13.18
N ASP A 120 8.71 -0.92 -13.48
CA ASP A 120 7.59 -0.38 -14.29
C ASP A 120 7.65 -0.89 -15.73
N PHE A 121 8.84 -0.90 -16.33
CA PHE A 121 9.07 -1.37 -17.71
C PHE A 121 8.65 -2.83 -17.90
N GLU A 122 8.92 -3.69 -16.91
CA GLU A 122 8.49 -5.09 -16.87
C GLU A 122 6.97 -5.26 -16.63
N GLY A 123 6.23 -4.17 -16.40
CA GLY A 123 4.78 -4.19 -16.20
C GLY A 123 4.35 -4.73 -14.83
N LYS A 124 5.25 -4.76 -13.84
CA LYS A 124 4.95 -5.27 -12.49
C LYS A 124 4.10 -4.27 -11.68
N LEU A 125 4.17 -2.99 -12.00
CA LEU A 125 3.34 -1.95 -11.39
C LEU A 125 1.95 -1.94 -12.04
N THR A 126 0.91 -2.00 -11.23
CA THR A 126 -0.48 -2.04 -11.70
C THR A 126 -1.30 -0.95 -11.03
N GLN A 127 -2.21 -0.31 -11.77
CA GLN A 127 -3.14 0.65 -11.18
C GLN A 127 -4.07 -0.08 -10.20
N VAL A 128 -4.39 0.56 -9.07
CA VAL A 128 -5.29 -0.02 -8.08
C VAL A 128 -6.69 -0.22 -8.68
N GLN A 129 -7.09 -1.47 -8.88
CA GLN A 129 -8.39 -1.84 -9.44
C GLN A 129 -9.49 -2.02 -8.38
N GLN A 130 -9.18 -1.79 -7.10
CA GLN A 130 -10.20 -1.85 -6.05
C GLN A 130 -11.22 -0.72 -6.24
N GLN A 131 -12.49 -1.06 -6.45
CA GLN A 131 -13.52 -0.07 -6.81
C GLN A 131 -13.67 1.09 -5.82
N LYS A 132 -13.43 0.86 -4.52
CA LYS A 132 -13.41 1.93 -3.50
C LYS A 132 -12.26 2.93 -3.69
N MET A 133 -11.19 2.51 -4.35
CA MET A 133 -10.00 3.30 -4.63
C MET A 133 -10.05 3.93 -6.04
N ILE A 134 -10.94 3.46 -6.93
CA ILE A 134 -11.19 4.06 -8.23
C ILE A 134 -11.68 5.50 -8.02
N GLY A 135 -10.96 6.46 -8.60
CA GLY A 135 -11.21 7.89 -8.42
C GLY A 135 -10.72 8.46 -7.08
N TYR A 136 -10.07 7.66 -6.24
CA TYR A 136 -9.42 8.11 -5.01
C TYR A 136 -7.89 8.15 -5.17
N ARG A 137 -7.33 7.23 -5.95
CA ARG A 137 -5.93 7.21 -6.36
C ARG A 137 -5.78 6.69 -7.79
N THR A 138 -4.74 7.14 -8.48
CA THR A 138 -4.46 6.74 -9.87
C THR A 138 -3.00 6.36 -10.11
N ASP A 139 -2.24 6.17 -9.04
CA ASP A 139 -0.88 5.64 -9.09
C ASP A 139 -0.86 4.16 -9.47
N LYS A 140 0.28 3.73 -10.02
CA LYS A 140 0.58 2.32 -10.22
C LYS A 140 1.35 1.80 -9.00
N ILE A 141 1.01 0.61 -8.53
CA ILE A 141 1.59 0.03 -7.33
C ILE A 141 2.07 -1.39 -7.54
N CYS A 142 3.04 -1.80 -6.73
CA CYS A 142 3.34 -3.21 -6.50
C CYS A 142 3.82 -3.42 -5.07
N TRP A 143 3.56 -4.63 -4.55
CA TRP A 143 4.08 -5.06 -3.26
C TRP A 143 5.29 -5.94 -3.49
N VAL A 144 6.39 -5.64 -2.81
CA VAL A 144 7.63 -6.39 -2.89
C VAL A 144 7.99 -6.88 -1.50
N ASN A 145 8.31 -8.17 -1.39
CA ASN A 145 8.87 -8.72 -0.17
C ASN A 145 10.39 -8.70 -0.28
N PHE A 146 11.08 -8.26 0.77
CA PHE A 146 12.53 -8.23 0.88
C PHE A 146 13.19 -9.57 0.51
N GLU A 147 12.63 -10.69 0.95
CA GLU A 147 13.16 -12.02 0.65
C GLU A 147 13.04 -12.39 -0.82
N GLY A 148 12.10 -11.77 -1.54
CA GLY A 148 11.85 -11.98 -2.96
C GLY A 148 12.64 -11.07 -3.89
N LEU A 149 13.51 -10.20 -3.37
CA LEU A 149 14.37 -9.35 -4.21
C LEU A 149 15.42 -10.19 -4.93
N ASP A 150 15.59 -9.89 -6.22
CA ASP A 150 16.71 -10.41 -7.00
C ASP A 150 17.98 -9.66 -6.60
N ARG A 151 18.87 -10.33 -5.86
CA ARG A 151 20.07 -9.70 -5.27
C ARG A 151 21.08 -9.21 -6.32
N GLU A 152 21.05 -9.77 -7.53
CA GLU A 152 21.96 -9.38 -8.60
C GLU A 152 21.38 -8.23 -9.41
N LYS A 153 20.07 -8.25 -9.67
CA LYS A 153 19.39 -7.22 -10.47
C LYS A 153 18.90 -6.02 -9.67
N GLN A 154 18.73 -6.17 -8.36
CA GLN A 154 18.14 -5.16 -7.48
C GLN A 154 19.02 -4.83 -6.26
N PRO A 155 20.34 -4.59 -6.43
CA PRO A 155 21.23 -4.29 -5.32
C PRO A 155 20.88 -2.97 -4.59
N GLY A 156 20.39 -1.95 -5.30
CA GLY A 156 20.00 -0.68 -4.71
C GLY A 156 18.77 -0.81 -3.80
N LEU A 157 17.72 -1.46 -4.29
CA LEU A 157 16.52 -1.78 -3.50
C LEU A 157 16.86 -2.68 -2.31
N LEU A 158 17.80 -3.62 -2.46
CA LEU A 158 18.26 -4.46 -1.35
C LEU A 158 18.85 -3.60 -0.22
N GLU A 159 19.70 -2.63 -0.54
CA GLU A 159 20.29 -1.74 0.46
C GLU A 159 19.25 -0.80 1.08
N LEU A 160 18.40 -0.19 0.26
CA LEU A 160 17.31 0.65 0.74
C LEU A 160 16.39 -0.13 1.70
N PHE A 161 15.97 -1.33 1.34
CA PHE A 161 15.04 -2.11 2.16
C PHE A 161 15.66 -2.55 3.47
N LYS A 162 16.96 -2.91 3.49
CA LYS A 162 17.68 -3.19 4.75
C LYS A 162 17.64 -1.98 5.68
N LYS A 163 17.87 -0.78 5.13
CA LYS A 163 17.86 0.47 5.91
C LYS A 163 16.44 0.83 6.38
N MET A 164 15.43 0.65 5.53
CA MET A 164 14.04 0.87 5.93
C MET A 164 13.56 -0.13 6.99
N ILE A 165 14.00 -1.40 6.94
CA ILE A 165 13.73 -2.42 7.97
C ILE A 165 14.35 -2.04 9.32
N SER A 166 15.43 -1.25 9.35
CA SER A 166 16.06 -0.82 10.61
C SER A 166 15.25 0.24 11.36
N ILE A 167 14.41 1.02 10.66
CA ILE A 167 13.66 2.16 11.22
C ILE A 167 12.85 1.77 12.48
N PRO A 168 12.04 0.69 12.48
CA PRO A 168 11.32 0.26 13.68
C PRO A 168 12.22 -0.06 14.87
N PHE A 169 13.38 -0.68 14.64
CA PHE A 169 14.36 -0.99 15.68
C PHE A 169 14.97 0.29 16.27
N GLU A 170 15.35 1.22 15.41
CA GLU A 170 15.93 2.51 15.82
C GLU A 170 14.92 3.37 16.58
N LEU A 171 13.69 3.48 16.08
CA LEU A 171 12.62 4.21 16.77
C LEU A 171 12.26 3.55 18.11
N ASN A 172 12.28 2.22 18.21
CA ASN A 172 12.11 1.55 19.50
C ASN A 172 13.25 1.86 20.47
N LYS A 173 14.49 1.91 19.99
CA LYS A 173 15.68 2.30 20.80
C LYS A 173 15.56 3.73 21.31
N LYS A 174 15.17 4.67 20.44
CA LYS A 174 15.18 6.12 20.74
C LYS A 174 13.91 6.61 21.43
N CYS A 175 12.76 5.99 21.15
CA CYS A 175 11.44 6.50 21.53
C CYS A 175 10.49 5.48 22.19
N SER A 176 10.87 4.19 22.31
CA SER A 176 10.04 3.15 22.94
C SER A 176 8.62 3.03 22.36
N LEU A 177 8.50 3.07 21.03
CA LEU A 177 7.20 3.07 20.32
C LEU A 177 6.54 1.68 20.19
N TYR A 178 7.25 0.62 20.59
CA TYR A 178 6.81 -0.78 20.45
C TYR A 178 6.35 -1.11 19.02
N LEU A 179 7.19 -0.76 18.04
CA LEU A 179 6.98 -1.03 16.62
C LEU A 179 7.44 -2.45 16.27
N GLN A 180 6.75 -3.05 15.31
CA GLN A 180 7.16 -4.29 14.66
C GLN A 180 7.80 -3.93 13.31
N ALA A 181 8.75 -4.74 12.86
CA ALA A 181 9.35 -4.58 11.54
C ALA A 181 8.54 -5.32 10.47
N SER A 182 8.41 -4.72 9.30
CA SER A 182 7.83 -5.36 8.11
C SER A 182 8.91 -5.48 7.04
N ALA A 183 8.98 -6.65 6.43
CA ALA A 183 9.83 -6.91 5.27
C ALA A 183 9.06 -6.81 3.94
N SER A 184 7.83 -6.28 3.96
CA SER A 184 7.01 -6.02 2.78
C SER A 184 6.87 -4.52 2.54
N PHE A 185 7.13 -4.13 1.29
CA PHE A 185 7.23 -2.76 0.82
C PHE A 185 6.22 -2.48 -0.27
N HIS A 186 5.61 -1.31 -0.19
CA HIS A 186 4.68 -0.79 -1.19
C HIS A 186 5.42 0.20 -2.07
N LEU A 187 5.64 -0.19 -3.33
CA LEU A 187 6.20 0.68 -4.35
C LEU A 187 5.05 1.39 -5.04
N GLY A 188 5.16 2.72 -5.17
CA GLY A 188 4.19 3.56 -5.87
C GLY A 188 4.87 4.39 -6.95
N CYS A 189 4.33 4.37 -8.15
CA CYS A 189 4.71 5.24 -9.26
C CYS A 189 3.52 6.15 -9.58
N TYR A 190 3.76 7.45 -9.62
CA TYR A 190 2.79 8.46 -9.97
C TYR A 190 3.15 9.02 -11.35
N PRO A 191 2.58 8.47 -12.44
CA PRO A 191 2.69 9.10 -13.75
C PRO A 191 2.18 10.54 -13.73
N LYS A 192 2.48 11.29 -14.79
CA LYS A 192 1.94 12.64 -14.97
C LYS A 192 0.42 12.65 -14.74
N ASP A 193 -0.05 13.65 -13.99
CA ASP A 193 -1.44 13.86 -13.59
C ASP A 193 -2.02 12.79 -12.63
N ALA A 194 -1.21 11.82 -12.19
CA ALA A 194 -1.64 10.87 -11.18
C ALA A 194 -1.73 11.54 -9.79
N TYR A 195 -2.67 11.07 -8.97
CA TYR A 195 -2.93 11.67 -7.66
C TYR A 195 -3.28 10.61 -6.62
N TYR A 196 -3.22 11.05 -5.36
CA TYR A 196 -3.86 10.36 -4.25
C TYR A 196 -4.62 11.38 -3.41
N LYS A 197 -5.94 11.21 -3.30
CA LYS A 197 -6.79 12.11 -2.51
C LYS A 197 -6.40 12.04 -1.02
N LYS A 198 -6.70 13.11 -0.29
CA LYS A 198 -6.51 13.19 1.16
C LYS A 198 -7.14 11.98 1.86
N HIS A 199 -6.33 11.25 2.61
CA HIS A 199 -6.69 9.99 3.27
C HIS A 199 -5.93 9.80 4.59
N VAL A 200 -6.23 8.70 5.29
CA VAL A 200 -5.56 8.27 6.52
C VAL A 200 -5.07 6.83 6.32
N ASP A 201 -3.78 6.58 6.56
CA ASP A 201 -3.15 5.26 6.35
C ASP A 201 -3.52 4.23 7.42
N GLY A 202 -3.84 4.70 8.63
CA GLY A 202 -4.17 3.90 9.81
C GLY A 202 -4.47 4.82 10.99
N GLY A 203 -5.10 4.29 12.03
CA GLY A 203 -5.42 5.04 13.24
C GLY A 203 -5.75 4.14 14.43
N TYR A 204 -6.00 4.74 15.59
CA TYR A 204 -6.34 3.99 16.81
C TYR A 204 -7.85 3.74 16.97
N GLU A 205 -8.68 4.45 16.21
CA GLU A 205 -10.14 4.25 16.18
C GLU A 205 -10.48 2.89 15.55
N SER A 206 -11.54 2.22 16.01
CA SER A 206 -11.87 0.84 15.62
C SER A 206 -12.08 0.64 14.12
N ASN A 207 -12.54 1.67 13.40
CA ASN A 207 -12.74 1.66 11.95
C ASN A 207 -11.48 2.02 11.13
N LEU A 208 -10.43 2.56 11.77
CA LEU A 208 -9.16 2.94 11.15
C LEU A 208 -7.98 2.06 11.61
N ASN A 209 -8.19 1.27 12.66
CA ASN A 209 -7.16 0.42 13.23
C ASN A 209 -6.88 -0.80 12.36
N ASN A 210 -5.76 -0.71 11.66
CA ASN A 210 -5.18 -1.76 10.83
C ASN A 210 -3.78 -2.19 11.33
N GLY A 211 -3.42 -1.81 12.55
CA GLY A 211 -2.11 -2.11 13.16
C GLY A 211 -0.96 -1.18 12.73
N ARG A 212 -1.15 -0.27 11.77
CA ARG A 212 -0.11 0.69 11.36
C ARG A 212 0.00 1.83 12.37
N LYS A 213 1.21 2.02 12.93
CA LYS A 213 1.54 3.13 13.84
C LYS A 213 2.40 4.22 13.18
N VAL A 214 3.29 3.83 12.28
CA VAL A 214 4.23 4.73 11.59
C VAL A 214 4.23 4.38 10.10
N THR A 215 4.08 5.39 9.24
CA THR A 215 4.33 5.29 7.80
C THR A 215 5.72 5.89 7.52
N ALA A 216 6.58 5.12 6.87
CA ALA A 216 7.86 5.60 6.36
C ALA A 216 7.80 5.65 4.82
N LEU A 217 8.11 6.81 4.25
CA LEU A 217 8.14 7.04 2.80
C LEU A 217 9.57 7.40 2.39
N PHE A 218 10.00 6.83 1.27
CA PHE A 218 11.26 7.17 0.63
C PHE A 218 10.98 7.67 -0.79
N TYR A 219 11.56 8.81 -1.15
CA TYR A 219 11.45 9.40 -2.48
C TYR A 219 12.76 9.22 -3.23
N ALA A 220 12.69 8.61 -4.42
CA ALA A 220 13.85 8.40 -5.29
C ALA A 220 13.96 9.44 -6.43
N ASN A 221 13.04 10.42 -6.46
CA ASN A 221 12.94 11.39 -7.55
C ASN A 221 14.16 12.32 -7.54
N LYS A 222 14.98 12.25 -8.59
CA LYS A 222 16.12 13.16 -8.78
C LYS A 222 15.66 14.51 -9.31
N ASP A 223 16.40 15.55 -8.94
CA ASP A 223 16.24 16.92 -9.45
C ASP A 223 14.81 17.46 -9.36
N TRP A 224 14.01 16.92 -8.42
CA TRP A 224 12.62 17.30 -8.25
C TRP A 224 12.54 18.76 -7.80
N SER A 225 11.66 19.50 -8.46
CA SER A 225 11.38 20.90 -8.17
C SER A 225 9.91 21.11 -7.81
N GLN A 226 9.60 22.20 -7.13
CA GLN A 226 8.22 22.54 -6.78
C GLN A 226 7.31 22.71 -8.01
N SER A 227 7.85 22.96 -9.20
CA SER A 227 7.07 23.02 -10.44
C SER A 227 6.63 21.65 -10.96
N ASP A 228 7.19 20.55 -10.43
CA ASP A 228 6.88 19.20 -10.88
C ASP A 228 5.67 18.58 -10.15
N GLY A 229 5.18 19.21 -9.07
CA GLY A 229 4.01 18.72 -8.33
C GLY A 229 3.72 19.45 -7.01
#